data_AF-A0A7K7VI60-F1
#
_entry.id   AF-A0A7K7VI60-F1
#
_cell.length_a   1.000
_cell.length_b   1.000
_cell.length_c   1.000
_cell.angle_alpha   90.00
_cell.angle_beta   90.00
_cell.angle_gamma   90.00
#
_symmetry.space_group_name_H-M   'P 1'
#
loop_
_entity.id
_entity.type
_entity.pdbx_description
1 polymer ?
#
loop_
_entity_poly.entity_id
_entity_poly.type
_entity_poly.pdbx_seq_one_letter_code
_entity_poly.pdbx_strand_id
1 'polypeptide(L)'
;MKLLRRLLCRHKTALGLGALSLFAAVLLYLAKCTSEGLRPPPGLPHNRPPPPPRVPRGLQPAAAPAEATAFLAVLIMSGPKYTERRSIIRSTWLSAAALPPRGAVWSRFVVGTGGLGAEELRSLELEQSRHRDLLLLPELRDSYENLTAKVLAAYTWLDEHLDFQFALKADDDTFARLDVLVEELRAKEPRRLYWGFFSGRGRVKSGGKWKESNWVLCDYYLPYALGGGYVISADLVRYLRVARGYLNTWQSEDVSLGVWLAPVDVKRVHDPRFDTEYKSRGCSNKYLVTHKQSIEDMLEKHQTLAKEGKLCKEEVKLRLSYVYDWGVPPSQCCQRKDGIP
;
A
#
# COMPACT_ATOMS: atom_id res chain seq x y z
N MET A 1 35.07 -6.41 78.45
CA MET A 1 34.74 -5.79 77.14
C MET A 1 35.82 -5.88 76.03
N LYS A 2 36.93 -6.62 76.18
CA LYS A 2 37.96 -6.75 75.11
C LYS A 2 38.01 -8.11 74.40
N LEU A 3 37.30 -9.14 74.89
CA LEU A 3 37.26 -10.47 74.26
C LEU A 3 36.22 -10.57 73.12
N LEU A 4 35.07 -9.90 73.24
CA LEU A 4 33.98 -9.97 72.25
C LEU A 4 34.34 -9.32 70.89
N ARG A 5 35.24 -8.34 70.90
CA ARG A 5 35.64 -7.57 69.69
C ARG A 5 36.59 -8.33 68.76
N ARG A 6 37.31 -9.35 69.26
CA ARG A 6 38.22 -10.19 68.45
C ARG A 6 37.51 -11.33 67.72
N LEU A 7 36.42 -11.88 68.29
CA LEU A 7 35.60 -12.91 67.62
C LEU A 7 34.79 -12.35 66.45
N LEU A 8 34.25 -11.13 66.58
CA LEU A 8 33.51 -10.45 65.50
C LEU A 8 34.37 -10.06 64.29
N CYS A 9 35.68 -9.90 64.46
CA CYS A 9 36.59 -9.54 63.36
C CYS A 9 37.02 -10.77 62.53
N ARG A 10 37.20 -11.95 63.16
CA ARG A 10 37.49 -13.21 62.45
C ARG A 10 36.31 -13.73 61.63
N HIS A 11 35.07 -13.49 62.06
CA HIS A 11 33.88 -13.87 61.29
C HIS A 11 33.62 -12.98 60.07
N LYS A 12 33.96 -11.68 60.11
CA LYS A 12 33.82 -10.77 58.96
C LYS A 12 34.84 -11.04 57.84
N THR A 13 36.07 -11.43 58.19
CA THR A 13 37.06 -11.84 57.19
C THR A 13 36.75 -13.21 56.57
N ALA A 14 36.16 -14.14 57.34
CA ALA A 14 35.73 -15.43 56.83
C ALA A 14 34.51 -15.33 55.89
N LEU A 15 33.52 -14.47 56.20
CA LEU A 15 32.41 -14.19 55.30
C LEU A 15 32.86 -13.46 54.01
N GLY A 16 33.83 -12.54 54.11
CA GLY A 16 34.36 -11.83 52.95
C GLY A 16 35.10 -12.73 51.96
N LEU A 17 35.93 -13.66 52.46
CA LEU A 17 36.63 -14.64 51.62
C LEU A 17 35.68 -15.69 51.02
N GLY A 18 34.66 -16.12 51.75
CA GLY A 18 33.62 -17.03 51.24
C GLY A 18 32.79 -16.42 50.10
N ALA A 19 32.41 -15.15 50.23
CA ALA A 19 31.66 -14.44 49.19
C ALA A 19 32.49 -14.18 47.91
N LEU A 20 33.78 -13.84 48.05
CA LEU A 20 34.71 -13.69 46.92
C LEU A 20 34.95 -15.02 46.19
N SER A 21 35.04 -16.15 46.92
CA SER A 21 35.19 -17.48 46.32
C SER A 21 33.94 -17.92 45.55
N LEU A 22 32.73 -17.63 46.06
CA LEU A 22 31.46 -17.92 45.38
C LEU A 22 31.27 -17.06 44.13
N PHE A 23 31.66 -15.78 44.18
CA PHE A 23 31.57 -14.89 43.02
C PHE A 23 32.56 -15.28 41.92
N ALA A 24 33.78 -15.67 42.27
CA ALA A 24 34.76 -16.18 41.33
C ALA A 24 34.32 -17.52 40.71
N ALA A 25 33.70 -18.42 41.48
CA ALA A 25 33.15 -19.67 40.96
C ALA A 25 31.98 -19.43 40.00
N VAL A 26 31.10 -18.46 40.29
CA VAL A 26 29.99 -18.07 39.39
C VAL A 26 30.53 -17.42 38.12
N LEU A 27 31.53 -16.54 38.19
CA LEU A 27 32.16 -15.95 37.00
C LEU A 27 32.89 -16.98 36.15
N LEU A 28 33.58 -17.95 36.76
CA LEU A 28 34.20 -19.07 36.05
C LEU A 28 33.16 -20.00 35.44
N TYR A 29 32.03 -20.25 36.12
CA TYR A 29 30.91 -21.03 35.59
C TYR A 29 30.24 -20.32 34.39
N LEU A 30 29.98 -19.01 34.49
CA LEU A 30 29.43 -18.21 33.40
C LEU A 30 30.40 -18.12 32.20
N ALA A 31 31.70 -17.99 32.44
CA ALA A 31 32.73 -18.04 31.40
C ALA A 31 32.84 -19.43 30.73
N LYS A 32 32.59 -20.52 31.47
CA LYS A 32 32.52 -21.88 30.92
C LYS A 32 31.25 -22.06 30.07
N CYS A 33 30.11 -21.51 30.51
CA CYS A 33 28.85 -21.55 29.76
C CYS A 33 28.90 -20.75 28.45
N THR A 34 29.65 -19.63 28.38
CA THR A 34 29.82 -18.88 27.13
C THR A 34 30.83 -19.54 26.17
N SER A 35 31.79 -20.32 26.69
CA SER A 35 32.76 -21.05 25.86
C SER A 35 32.23 -22.37 25.30
N GLU A 36 31.26 -23.02 25.94
CA GLU A 36 30.66 -24.28 25.47
C GLU A 36 29.56 -24.06 24.41
N GLY A 37 29.01 -22.84 24.28
CA GLY A 37 27.96 -22.50 23.30
C GLY A 37 28.45 -22.08 21.91
N LEU A 38 29.77 -22.02 21.67
CA LEU A 38 30.36 -21.51 20.42
C LEU A 38 31.23 -22.53 19.66
N ARG A 39 31.05 -23.83 19.90
CA ARG A 39 31.67 -24.86 19.04
C ARG A 39 30.67 -25.32 17.98
N PRO A 40 30.93 -25.11 16.68
CA PRO A 40 30.17 -25.77 15.63
C PRO A 40 30.42 -27.29 15.71
N PRO A 41 29.41 -28.13 15.43
CA PRO A 41 29.58 -29.58 15.49
C PRO A 41 30.59 -30.06 14.41
N PRO A 42 31.29 -31.18 14.64
CA PRO A 42 32.17 -31.78 13.63
C PRO A 42 31.37 -32.12 12.36
N GLY A 43 31.90 -31.75 11.21
CA GLY A 43 31.30 -32.01 9.90
C GLY A 43 31.04 -33.50 9.68
N LEU A 44 29.80 -33.83 9.39
CA LEU A 44 29.40 -35.11 8.81
C LEU A 44 29.98 -35.24 7.39
N PRO A 45 30.38 -36.44 6.93
CA PRO A 45 30.86 -36.62 5.57
C PRO A 45 29.79 -36.20 4.57
N HIS A 46 30.19 -35.42 3.57
CA HIS A 46 29.35 -34.94 2.47
C HIS A 46 28.78 -36.12 1.65
N ASN A 47 27.63 -36.64 2.07
CA ASN A 47 26.73 -37.32 1.15
C ASN A 47 26.04 -36.25 0.31
N ARG A 48 26.52 -36.06 -0.93
CA ARG A 48 25.77 -35.30 -1.93
C ARG A 48 24.40 -35.97 -2.09
N PRO A 49 23.29 -35.23 -2.00
CA PRO A 49 22.00 -35.79 -2.40
C PRO A 49 22.10 -36.21 -3.88
N PRO A 50 21.48 -37.33 -4.28
CA PRO A 50 21.40 -37.67 -5.69
C PRO A 50 20.76 -36.51 -6.45
N PRO A 51 21.17 -36.23 -7.69
CA PRO A 51 20.53 -35.21 -8.49
C PRO A 51 19.03 -35.51 -8.56
N PRO A 52 18.17 -34.47 -8.56
CA PRO A 52 16.75 -34.68 -8.74
C PRO A 52 16.52 -35.50 -10.02
N PRO A 53 15.53 -36.41 -10.04
CA PRO A 53 15.23 -37.19 -11.23
C PRO A 53 15.05 -36.22 -12.41
N ARG A 54 15.78 -36.48 -13.50
CA ARG A 54 15.63 -35.72 -14.74
C ARG A 54 14.16 -35.86 -15.16
N VAL A 55 13.41 -34.78 -15.00
CA VAL A 55 12.08 -34.65 -15.59
C VAL A 55 12.24 -34.89 -17.08
N PRO A 56 11.49 -35.83 -17.69
CA PRO A 56 11.50 -36.01 -19.13
C PRO A 56 11.29 -34.66 -19.81
N ARG A 57 12.16 -34.34 -20.76
CA ARG A 57 12.09 -33.12 -21.57
C ARG A 57 10.91 -33.26 -22.53
N GLY A 58 9.70 -33.10 -22.02
CA GLY A 58 8.45 -33.29 -22.76
C GLY A 58 7.30 -32.71 -21.97
N LEU A 59 6.63 -31.73 -22.57
CA LEU A 59 5.62 -30.82 -22.01
C LEU A 59 6.21 -29.64 -21.23
N GLN A 60 6.98 -28.80 -21.95
CA GLN A 60 6.88 -27.36 -21.68
C GLN A 60 5.39 -26.99 -21.82
N PRO A 61 4.75 -26.38 -20.82
CA PRO A 61 3.49 -25.68 -21.07
C PRO A 61 3.78 -24.72 -22.23
N ALA A 62 2.90 -24.72 -23.23
CA ALA A 62 2.92 -23.70 -24.27
C ALA A 62 3.16 -22.34 -23.60
N ALA A 63 4.12 -21.57 -24.10
CA ALA A 63 4.40 -20.23 -23.60
C ALA A 63 3.05 -19.52 -23.40
N ALA A 64 2.79 -19.08 -22.17
CA ALA A 64 1.62 -18.27 -21.88
C ALA A 64 1.53 -17.16 -22.94
N PRO A 65 0.32 -16.84 -23.44
CA PRO A 65 0.16 -15.77 -24.42
C PRO A 65 0.89 -14.55 -23.87
N ALA A 66 1.74 -13.92 -24.70
CA ALA A 66 2.62 -12.82 -24.27
C ALA A 66 1.83 -11.85 -23.39
N GLU A 67 2.10 -11.86 -22.08
CA GLU A 67 1.37 -11.04 -21.13
C GLU A 67 1.57 -9.59 -21.54
N ALA A 68 0.47 -8.84 -21.60
CA ALA A 68 0.57 -7.42 -21.89
C ALA A 68 1.45 -6.78 -20.81
N THR A 69 2.45 -6.01 -21.22
CA THR A 69 3.38 -5.34 -20.30
C THR A 69 2.96 -3.89 -20.10
N ALA A 70 3.07 -3.36 -18.88
CA ALA A 70 2.86 -1.94 -18.59
C ALA A 70 3.88 -1.42 -17.58
N PHE A 71 4.31 -0.16 -17.70
CA PHE A 71 5.11 0.44 -16.62
C PHE A 71 4.21 0.80 -15.43
N LEU A 72 3.07 1.44 -15.69
CA LEU A 72 2.06 1.81 -14.72
C LEU A 72 0.69 1.23 -15.13
N ALA A 73 0.13 0.37 -14.29
CA ALA A 73 -1.26 -0.04 -14.35
C ALA A 73 -2.13 0.96 -13.57
N VAL A 74 -3.24 1.40 -14.14
CA VAL A 74 -4.19 2.31 -13.49
C VAL A 74 -5.53 1.60 -13.32
N LEU A 75 -5.93 1.40 -12.07
CA LEU A 75 -7.21 0.79 -11.71
C LEU A 75 -8.13 1.88 -11.16
N ILE A 76 -9.17 2.22 -11.93
CA ILE A 76 -10.16 3.22 -11.55
C ILE A 76 -11.36 2.51 -10.93
N MET A 77 -11.58 2.68 -9.63
CA MET A 77 -12.75 2.15 -8.93
C MET A 77 -14.00 2.92 -9.36
N SER A 78 -14.80 2.28 -10.21
CA SER A 78 -16.03 2.83 -10.78
C SER A 78 -17.21 1.91 -10.42
N GLY A 79 -18.41 2.32 -10.78
CA GLY A 79 -19.64 1.55 -10.62
C GLY A 79 -20.49 1.53 -11.88
N PRO A 80 -21.52 0.67 -11.97
CA PRO A 80 -22.27 0.41 -13.19
C PRO A 80 -22.89 1.68 -13.81
N LYS A 81 -23.42 2.56 -12.95
CA LYS A 81 -24.15 3.77 -13.34
C LYS A 81 -23.27 4.98 -13.67
N TYR A 82 -21.95 4.88 -13.48
CA TYR A 82 -21.02 6.00 -13.64
C TYR A 82 -20.41 6.11 -15.04
N THR A 83 -21.17 5.78 -16.09
CA THR A 83 -20.73 5.84 -17.49
C THR A 83 -20.24 7.23 -17.88
N GLU A 84 -20.92 8.29 -17.42
CA GLU A 84 -20.51 9.67 -17.69
C GLU A 84 -19.14 9.99 -17.07
N ARG A 85 -18.91 9.62 -15.80
CA ARG A 85 -17.60 9.79 -15.15
C ARG A 85 -16.50 9.07 -15.91
N ARG A 86 -16.73 7.82 -16.32
CA ARG A 86 -15.76 7.06 -17.14
C ARG A 86 -15.48 7.77 -18.46
N SER A 87 -16.52 8.28 -19.13
CA SER A 87 -16.37 9.04 -20.38
C SER A 87 -15.51 10.29 -20.19
N ILE A 88 -15.74 11.05 -19.11
CA ILE A 88 -14.95 12.24 -18.77
C ILE A 88 -13.50 11.88 -18.45
N ILE A 89 -13.27 10.81 -17.69
CA ILE A 89 -11.92 10.33 -17.41
C ILE A 89 -11.18 9.96 -18.71
N ARG A 90 -11.84 9.24 -19.63
CA ARG A 90 -11.29 8.90 -20.97
C ARG A 90 -10.93 10.12 -21.80
N SER A 91 -11.77 11.16 -21.79
CA SER A 91 -11.56 12.38 -22.57
C SER A 91 -10.62 13.39 -21.91
N THR A 92 -10.27 13.19 -20.63
CA THR A 92 -9.40 14.09 -19.87
C THR A 92 -8.05 13.43 -19.56
N TRP A 93 -7.84 12.96 -18.34
CA TRP A 93 -6.53 12.52 -17.87
C TRP A 93 -6.12 11.12 -18.34
N LEU A 94 -7.01 10.37 -19.01
CA LEU A 94 -6.65 9.19 -19.82
C LEU A 94 -6.59 9.49 -21.32
N SER A 95 -6.75 10.74 -21.75
CA SER A 95 -6.65 11.08 -23.17
C SER A 95 -5.22 10.88 -23.70
N ALA A 96 -5.08 10.63 -25.01
CA ALA A 96 -3.77 10.44 -25.63
C ALA A 96 -2.80 11.63 -25.41
N ALA A 97 -3.33 12.85 -25.25
CA ALA A 97 -2.54 14.05 -24.97
C ALA A 97 -2.02 14.12 -23.52
N ALA A 98 -2.72 13.46 -22.58
CA ALA A 98 -2.35 13.41 -21.17
C ALA A 98 -1.47 12.21 -20.81
N LEU A 99 -1.35 11.23 -21.72
CA LEU A 99 -0.61 10.00 -21.48
C LEU A 99 0.88 10.13 -21.86
N PRO A 100 1.78 9.48 -21.10
CA PRO A 100 3.18 9.32 -21.48
C PRO A 100 3.34 8.47 -22.76
N PRO A 101 4.57 8.29 -23.30
CA PRO A 101 4.80 7.50 -24.51
C PRO A 101 4.11 6.14 -24.52
N ARG A 102 3.67 5.71 -25.71
CA ARG A 102 2.84 4.49 -25.90
C ARG A 102 3.43 3.29 -25.17
N GLY A 103 2.56 2.55 -24.47
CA GLY A 103 2.89 1.33 -23.73
C GLY A 103 3.32 1.54 -22.28
N ALA A 104 3.57 2.78 -21.85
CA ALA A 104 3.91 3.03 -20.44
C ALA A 104 2.71 2.86 -19.50
N VAL A 105 1.50 3.21 -19.93
CA VAL A 105 0.29 3.15 -19.11
C VAL A 105 -0.70 2.14 -19.67
N TRP A 106 -1.21 1.27 -18.79
CA TRP A 106 -2.38 0.44 -19.03
C TRP A 106 -3.46 0.83 -18.02
N SER A 107 -4.73 0.87 -18.41
CA SER A 107 -5.82 1.30 -17.51
C SER A 107 -7.08 0.45 -17.64
N ARG A 108 -7.79 0.27 -16.52
CA ARG A 108 -9.14 -0.32 -16.49
C ARG A 108 -10.05 0.39 -15.49
N PHE A 109 -11.31 0.53 -15.87
CA PHE A 109 -12.40 0.84 -14.93
C PHE A 109 -12.92 -0.45 -14.30
N VAL A 110 -12.81 -0.57 -12.99
CA VAL A 110 -13.22 -1.76 -12.25
C VAL A 110 -14.65 -1.60 -11.79
N VAL A 111 -15.54 -2.52 -12.21
CA VAL A 111 -16.98 -2.46 -11.96
C VAL A 111 -17.48 -3.81 -11.45
N GLY A 112 -18.20 -3.81 -10.32
CA GLY A 112 -18.91 -4.98 -9.84
C GLY A 112 -20.19 -5.20 -10.63
N THR A 113 -20.41 -6.40 -11.14
CA THR A 113 -21.60 -6.75 -11.94
C THR A 113 -22.52 -7.75 -11.26
N GLY A 114 -22.18 -8.19 -10.04
CA GLY A 114 -23.00 -9.10 -9.25
C GLY A 114 -24.36 -8.51 -8.91
N GLY A 115 -25.42 -9.20 -9.33
CA GLY A 115 -26.80 -8.83 -9.05
C GLY A 115 -27.37 -7.69 -9.91
N LEU A 116 -26.68 -7.27 -10.99
CA LEU A 116 -27.22 -6.29 -11.94
C LEU A 116 -28.36 -6.86 -12.79
N GLY A 117 -29.30 -5.99 -13.16
CA GLY A 117 -30.36 -6.33 -14.10
C GLY A 117 -29.86 -6.47 -15.54
N ALA A 118 -30.64 -7.12 -16.40
CA ALA A 118 -30.28 -7.35 -17.80
C ALA A 118 -30.00 -6.05 -18.59
N GLU A 119 -30.68 -4.95 -18.27
CA GLU A 119 -30.45 -3.66 -18.92
C GLU A 119 -29.10 -3.04 -18.54
N GLU A 120 -28.75 -3.06 -17.26
CA GLU A 120 -27.46 -2.55 -16.77
C GLU A 120 -26.29 -3.37 -17.33
N LEU A 121 -26.43 -4.70 -17.38
CA LEU A 121 -25.45 -5.59 -18.00
C LEU A 121 -25.27 -5.28 -19.50
N ARG A 122 -26.37 -5.16 -20.27
CA ARG A 122 -26.30 -4.80 -21.69
C ARG A 122 -25.64 -3.44 -21.93
N SER A 123 -25.89 -2.46 -21.05
CA SER A 123 -25.24 -1.14 -21.14
C SER A 123 -23.72 -1.24 -20.96
N LEU A 124 -23.28 -2.02 -19.96
CA LEU A 124 -21.85 -2.26 -19.71
C LEU A 124 -21.20 -3.08 -20.83
N GLU A 125 -21.90 -4.08 -21.38
CA GLU A 125 -21.43 -4.86 -22.54
C GLU A 125 -21.26 -3.99 -23.78
N LEU A 126 -22.21 -3.09 -24.04
CA LEU A 126 -22.13 -2.13 -25.14
C LEU A 126 -20.96 -1.16 -24.94
N GLU A 127 -20.77 -0.63 -23.73
CA GLU A 127 -19.62 0.21 -23.40
C GLU A 127 -18.30 -0.56 -23.59
N GLN A 128 -18.22 -1.80 -23.09
CA GLN A 128 -17.05 -2.64 -23.21
C GLN A 128 -16.72 -2.99 -24.67
N SER A 129 -17.74 -3.21 -25.51
CA SER A 129 -17.54 -3.47 -26.94
C SER A 129 -16.85 -2.30 -27.66
N ARG A 130 -17.11 -1.07 -27.19
CA ARG A 130 -16.57 0.17 -27.76
C ARG A 130 -15.19 0.51 -27.22
N HIS A 131 -15.01 0.44 -25.91
CA HIS A 131 -13.81 0.96 -25.23
C HIS A 131 -12.82 -0.11 -24.80
N ARG A 132 -13.27 -1.35 -24.55
CA ARG A 132 -12.44 -2.51 -24.15
C ARG A 132 -11.56 -2.24 -22.92
N ASP A 133 -12.04 -1.39 -22.02
CA ASP A 133 -11.30 -0.89 -20.86
C ASP A 133 -12.05 -1.10 -19.52
N LEU A 134 -13.12 -1.88 -19.51
CA LEU A 134 -13.78 -2.32 -18.29
C LEU A 134 -13.15 -3.62 -17.77
N LEU A 135 -12.93 -3.69 -16.46
CA LEU A 135 -12.71 -4.91 -15.70
C LEU A 135 -14.01 -5.20 -14.93
N LEU A 136 -14.79 -6.16 -15.43
CA LEU A 136 -16.08 -6.54 -14.88
C LEU A 136 -15.90 -7.68 -13.87
N LEU A 137 -16.45 -7.52 -12.66
CA LEU A 137 -16.35 -8.50 -11.58
C LEU A 137 -17.74 -9.14 -11.32
N PRO A 138 -18.06 -10.29 -11.94
CA PRO A 138 -19.40 -10.90 -11.89
C PRO A 138 -19.80 -11.36 -10.49
N GLU A 139 -18.84 -11.82 -9.68
CA GLU A 139 -19.11 -12.31 -8.33
C GLU A 139 -19.26 -11.20 -7.28
N LEU A 140 -19.08 -9.93 -7.67
CA LEU A 140 -19.07 -8.80 -6.75
C LEU A 140 -20.19 -7.82 -7.06
N ARG A 141 -21.10 -7.63 -6.09
CA ARG A 141 -22.09 -6.56 -6.14
C ARG A 141 -21.45 -5.23 -5.80
N ASP A 142 -21.68 -4.23 -6.65
CA ASP A 142 -21.14 -2.89 -6.46
C ASP A 142 -21.81 -2.15 -5.29
N SER A 143 -21.04 -1.83 -4.26
CA SER A 143 -21.45 -0.99 -3.14
C SER A 143 -20.22 -0.46 -2.40
N TYR A 144 -20.43 0.51 -1.50
CA TYR A 144 -19.36 1.03 -0.68
C TYR A 144 -18.77 -0.06 0.25
N GLU A 145 -19.64 -0.88 0.85
CA GLU A 145 -19.27 -1.96 1.76
C GLU A 145 -18.41 -3.04 1.07
N ASN A 146 -18.59 -3.22 -0.24
CA ASN A 146 -17.84 -4.16 -1.05
C ASN A 146 -16.61 -3.55 -1.73
N LEU A 147 -16.29 -2.26 -1.50
CA LEU A 147 -15.18 -1.58 -2.15
C LEU A 147 -13.83 -2.24 -1.81
N THR A 148 -13.64 -2.66 -0.55
CA THR A 148 -12.41 -3.35 -0.13
C THR A 148 -12.23 -4.66 -0.88
N ALA A 149 -13.30 -5.46 -1.01
CA ALA A 149 -13.28 -6.69 -1.78
C ALA A 149 -13.03 -6.42 -3.27
N LYS A 150 -13.59 -5.33 -3.81
CA LYS A 150 -13.39 -4.90 -5.20
C LYS A 150 -11.92 -4.59 -5.47
N VAL A 151 -11.24 -3.85 -4.61
CA VAL A 151 -9.81 -3.55 -4.79
C VAL A 151 -8.96 -4.81 -4.70
N LEU A 152 -9.21 -5.69 -3.73
CA LEU A 152 -8.46 -6.94 -3.62
C LEU A 152 -8.68 -7.86 -4.84
N ALA A 153 -9.91 -7.91 -5.36
CA ALA A 153 -10.23 -8.64 -6.60
C ALA A 153 -9.53 -8.02 -7.81
N ALA A 154 -9.49 -6.69 -7.92
CA ALA A 154 -8.81 -5.99 -8.99
C ALA A 154 -7.30 -6.23 -8.98
N TYR A 155 -6.66 -6.19 -7.80
CA TYR A 155 -5.25 -6.53 -7.63
C TYR A 155 -4.95 -7.99 -7.94
N THR A 156 -5.83 -8.89 -7.51
CA THR A 156 -5.72 -10.31 -7.85
C THR A 156 -5.76 -10.52 -9.36
N TRP A 157 -6.72 -9.92 -10.04
CA TRP A 157 -6.84 -10.01 -11.49
C TRP A 157 -5.61 -9.40 -12.18
N LEU A 158 -5.17 -8.22 -11.73
CA LEU A 158 -4.04 -7.51 -12.31
C LEU A 158 -2.75 -8.35 -12.28
N ASP A 159 -2.43 -8.94 -11.12
CA ASP A 159 -1.27 -9.82 -10.90
C ASP A 159 -1.30 -11.11 -11.73
N GLU A 160 -2.49 -11.55 -12.14
CA GLU A 160 -2.68 -12.78 -12.92
C GLU A 160 -2.71 -12.55 -14.44
N HIS A 161 -2.81 -11.30 -14.92
CA HIS A 161 -3.08 -11.01 -16.33
C HIS A 161 -2.21 -9.90 -16.95
N LEU A 162 -1.37 -9.23 -16.18
CA LEU A 162 -0.53 -8.13 -16.65
C LEU A 162 0.85 -8.21 -16.01
N ASP A 163 1.91 -8.06 -16.81
CA ASP A 163 3.25 -7.81 -16.29
C ASP A 163 3.42 -6.29 -16.12
N PHE A 164 3.59 -5.83 -14.88
CA PHE A 164 3.69 -4.39 -14.60
C PHE A 164 4.67 -4.07 -13.48
N GLN A 165 5.09 -2.80 -13.38
CA GLN A 165 6.00 -2.35 -12.30
C GLN A 165 5.25 -1.64 -11.15
N PHE A 166 4.27 -0.81 -11.49
CA PHE A 166 3.49 -0.03 -10.52
C PHE A 166 2.00 -0.11 -10.81
N ALA A 167 1.18 -0.04 -9.76
CA ALA A 167 -0.27 0.07 -9.85
C ALA A 167 -0.74 1.34 -9.14
N LEU A 168 -1.40 2.25 -9.86
CA LEU A 168 -2.17 3.36 -9.31
C LEU A 168 -3.60 2.90 -9.10
N LYS A 169 -4.09 2.95 -7.86
CA LYS A 169 -5.51 2.91 -7.55
C LYS A 169 -6.03 4.34 -7.54
N ALA A 170 -7.14 4.59 -8.23
CA ALA A 170 -7.85 5.87 -8.24
C ALA A 170 -9.36 5.64 -8.08
N ASP A 171 -10.09 6.63 -7.58
CA ASP A 171 -11.55 6.62 -7.61
C ASP A 171 -12.07 7.28 -8.90
N ASP A 172 -13.33 7.02 -9.27
CA ASP A 172 -13.94 7.64 -10.46
C ASP A 172 -14.27 9.15 -10.31
N ASP A 173 -13.97 9.73 -9.14
CA ASP A 173 -13.98 11.16 -8.83
C ASP A 173 -12.56 11.68 -8.51
N THR A 174 -11.54 11.08 -9.16
CA THR A 174 -10.12 11.46 -9.06
C THR A 174 -9.59 12.00 -10.39
N PHE A 175 -8.67 12.96 -10.33
CA PHE A 175 -7.87 13.43 -11.46
C PHE A 175 -6.39 13.18 -11.20
N ALA A 176 -5.70 12.51 -12.13
CA ALA A 176 -4.28 12.13 -11.99
C ALA A 176 -3.44 12.65 -13.17
N ARG A 177 -2.31 13.29 -12.88
CA ARG A 177 -1.32 13.72 -13.88
C ARG A 177 -0.38 12.58 -14.23
N LEU A 178 -0.82 11.71 -15.12
CA LEU A 178 -0.12 10.46 -15.44
C LEU A 178 1.25 10.67 -16.11
N ASP A 179 1.40 11.72 -16.90
CA ASP A 179 2.67 12.19 -17.45
C ASP A 179 3.70 12.41 -16.34
N VAL A 180 3.36 13.22 -15.33
CA VAL A 180 4.25 13.56 -14.22
C VAL A 180 4.46 12.38 -13.29
N LEU A 181 3.40 11.62 -13.00
CA LEU A 181 3.48 10.41 -12.15
C LEU A 181 4.44 9.38 -12.73
N VAL A 182 4.39 9.13 -14.05
CA VAL A 182 5.29 8.17 -14.69
C VAL A 182 6.73 8.64 -14.65
N GLU A 183 7.02 9.92 -14.91
CA GLU A 183 8.38 10.45 -14.78
C GLU A 183 8.93 10.32 -13.35
N GLU A 184 8.12 10.63 -12.34
CA GLU A 184 8.50 10.49 -10.93
C GLU A 184 8.75 9.02 -10.54
N LEU A 185 7.98 8.08 -11.10
CA LEU A 185 8.11 6.65 -10.84
C LEU A 185 9.38 6.06 -11.47
N ARG A 186 9.87 6.59 -12.60
CA ARG A 186 11.13 6.13 -13.22
C ARG A 186 12.34 6.32 -12.30
N ALA A 187 12.28 7.29 -11.40
CA ALA A 187 13.31 7.53 -10.38
C ALA A 187 13.10 6.72 -9.10
N LYS A 188 12.04 5.90 -8.99
CA LYS A 188 11.73 5.09 -7.81
C LYS A 188 12.04 3.62 -8.06
N GLU A 189 12.43 2.94 -6.99
CA GLU A 189 12.62 1.49 -7.03
C GLU A 189 11.24 0.81 -7.16
N PRO A 190 11.03 -0.08 -8.15
CA PRO A 190 9.76 -0.77 -8.38
C PRO A 190 9.55 -1.95 -7.41
N ARG A 191 9.90 -1.77 -6.14
CA ARG A 191 9.84 -2.81 -5.11
C ARG A 191 9.43 -2.22 -3.78
N ARG A 192 8.51 -2.91 -3.09
CA ARG A 192 8.00 -2.56 -1.76
C ARG A 192 7.50 -1.10 -1.66
N LEU A 193 7.14 -0.45 -2.76
CA LEU A 193 6.71 0.95 -2.76
C LEU A 193 5.24 1.04 -2.38
N TYR A 194 4.93 1.89 -1.40
CA TYR A 194 3.56 2.35 -1.13
C TYR A 194 3.57 3.88 -1.03
N TRP A 195 3.11 4.56 -2.07
CA TRP A 195 3.22 6.00 -2.26
C TRP A 195 1.86 6.67 -2.31
N GLY A 196 1.66 7.70 -1.50
CA GLY A 196 0.45 8.49 -1.49
C GLY A 196 0.39 9.44 -0.30
N PHE A 197 -0.80 9.92 0.04
CA PHE A 197 -0.97 10.80 1.19
C PHE A 197 -1.29 9.99 2.45
N PHE A 198 -0.28 9.70 3.26
CA PHE A 198 -0.45 8.91 4.49
C PHE A 198 -1.13 9.65 5.64
N SER A 199 -1.96 8.94 6.38
CA SER A 199 -2.55 9.33 7.66
C SER A 199 -2.23 8.28 8.73
N GLY A 200 -1.77 8.72 9.91
CA GLY A 200 -1.52 7.86 11.08
C GLY A 200 -2.41 8.20 12.28
N ARG A 201 -3.21 9.27 12.16
CA ARG A 201 -4.08 9.80 13.22
C ARG A 201 -5.57 9.53 12.97
N GLY A 202 -5.88 8.64 12.03
CA GLY A 202 -7.25 8.30 11.67
C GLY A 202 -7.95 7.63 12.84
N ARG A 203 -9.00 8.25 13.38
CA ARG A 203 -9.83 7.62 14.41
C ARG A 203 -10.78 6.62 13.79
N VAL A 204 -10.91 5.48 14.45
CA VAL A 204 -11.87 4.43 14.09
C VAL A 204 -13.28 5.01 14.07
N LYS A 205 -13.99 4.81 12.96
CA LYS A 205 -15.34 5.32 12.78
C LYS A 205 -16.34 4.42 13.49
N SER A 206 -17.06 4.99 14.45
CA SER A 206 -18.07 4.27 15.25
C SER A 206 -19.49 4.33 14.66
N GLY A 207 -19.70 5.11 13.58
CA GLY A 207 -21.03 5.32 12.99
C GLY A 207 -21.01 5.80 11.54
N GLY A 208 -22.19 5.81 10.92
CA GLY A 208 -22.40 6.18 9.52
C GLY A 208 -21.91 5.13 8.53
N LYS A 209 -21.90 5.48 7.24
CA LYS A 209 -21.46 4.59 6.14
C LYS A 209 -20.03 4.08 6.26
N TRP A 210 -19.22 4.71 7.12
CA TRP A 210 -17.81 4.36 7.34
C TRP A 210 -17.60 3.52 8.61
N LYS A 211 -18.66 3.08 9.29
CA LYS A 211 -18.58 2.43 10.61
C LYS A 211 -17.78 1.12 10.56
N GLU A 212 -16.71 1.04 11.34
CA GLU A 212 -15.90 -0.17 11.48
C GLU A 212 -16.28 -0.99 12.71
N SER A 213 -17.34 -1.76 12.60
CA SER A 213 -17.87 -2.54 13.75
C SER A 213 -16.93 -3.64 14.23
N ASN A 214 -16.06 -4.15 13.37
CA ASN A 214 -15.17 -5.29 13.64
C ASN A 214 -13.71 -4.88 13.89
N TRP A 215 -13.44 -3.58 14.05
CA TRP A 215 -12.09 -3.11 14.31
C TRP A 215 -11.70 -3.35 15.77
N VAL A 216 -10.69 -4.20 15.97
CA VAL A 216 -10.19 -4.60 17.31
C VAL A 216 -8.67 -4.49 17.45
N LEU A 217 -7.99 -3.87 16.47
CA LEU A 217 -6.53 -3.85 16.43
C LEU A 217 -5.91 -2.75 17.31
N CYS A 218 -6.55 -1.58 17.40
CA CYS A 218 -6.03 -0.42 18.13
C CYS A 218 -7.13 0.66 18.30
N ASP A 219 -6.86 1.71 19.08
CA ASP A 219 -7.76 2.87 19.22
C ASP A 219 -7.80 3.77 17.97
N TYR A 220 -6.77 3.66 17.13
CA TYR A 220 -6.63 4.38 15.86
C TYR A 220 -6.43 3.39 14.71
N TYR A 221 -6.70 3.83 13.49
CA TYR A 221 -6.27 3.08 12.31
C TYR A 221 -4.74 3.01 12.25
N LEU A 222 -4.23 1.87 11.76
CA LEU A 222 -2.82 1.75 11.41
C LEU A 222 -2.48 2.68 10.24
N PRO A 223 -1.21 3.11 10.06
CA PRO A 223 -0.84 4.02 8.99
C PRO A 223 -1.26 3.56 7.59
N TYR A 224 -1.95 4.43 6.85
CA TYR A 224 -2.49 4.12 5.53
C TYR A 224 -2.45 5.35 4.61
N ALA A 225 -2.29 5.15 3.31
CA ALA A 225 -2.47 6.22 2.32
C ALA A 225 -3.97 6.42 2.08
N LEU A 226 -4.43 7.66 1.94
CA LEU A 226 -5.86 7.95 1.80
C LEU A 226 -6.41 7.51 0.44
N GLY A 227 -7.62 6.95 0.46
CA GLY A 227 -8.21 6.19 -0.63
C GLY A 227 -8.49 6.92 -1.94
N GLY A 228 -8.48 8.26 -1.98
CA GLY A 228 -8.68 9.01 -3.22
C GLY A 228 -7.61 8.74 -4.28
N GLY A 229 -6.47 8.18 -3.89
CA GLY A 229 -5.52 7.58 -4.82
C GLY A 229 -4.15 7.35 -4.22
N TYR A 230 -3.52 6.26 -4.61
CA TYR A 230 -2.19 5.86 -4.14
C TYR A 230 -1.56 4.86 -5.13
N VAL A 231 -0.23 4.77 -5.10
CA VAL A 231 0.55 3.86 -5.95
C VAL A 231 1.17 2.77 -5.09
N ILE A 232 1.09 1.52 -5.55
CA ILE A 232 1.83 0.38 -4.98
C ILE A 232 2.68 -0.31 -6.05
N SER A 233 3.83 -0.89 -5.67
CA SER A 233 4.64 -1.70 -6.59
C SER A 233 4.04 -3.09 -6.83
N ALA A 234 4.38 -3.69 -7.96
CA ALA A 234 3.85 -4.99 -8.38
C ALA A 234 4.13 -6.13 -7.37
N ASP A 235 5.26 -6.11 -6.69
CA ASP A 235 5.58 -7.11 -5.65
C ASP A 235 4.63 -7.03 -4.43
N LEU A 236 4.12 -5.84 -4.09
CA LEU A 236 3.09 -5.69 -3.07
C LEU A 236 1.72 -6.17 -3.57
N VAL A 237 1.38 -5.90 -4.84
CA VAL A 237 0.16 -6.45 -5.47
C VAL A 237 0.21 -7.98 -5.42
N ARG A 238 1.35 -8.57 -5.79
CA ARG A 238 1.59 -10.02 -5.72
C ARG A 238 1.44 -10.56 -4.30
N TYR A 239 1.99 -9.87 -3.31
CA TYR A 239 1.84 -10.24 -1.90
C TYR A 239 0.35 -10.28 -1.50
N LEU A 240 -0.42 -9.23 -1.83
CA LEU A 240 -1.85 -9.16 -1.51
C LEU A 240 -2.62 -10.29 -2.18
N ARG A 241 -2.33 -10.59 -3.45
CA ARG A 241 -2.92 -11.71 -4.20
C ARG A 241 -2.63 -13.05 -3.54
N VAL A 242 -1.37 -13.32 -3.16
CA VAL A 242 -0.97 -14.58 -2.53
C VAL A 242 -1.54 -14.73 -1.12
N ALA A 243 -1.57 -13.63 -0.36
CA ALA A 243 -2.05 -13.61 1.02
C ALA A 243 -3.58 -13.52 1.12
N ARG A 244 -4.31 -13.30 0.02
CA ARG A 244 -5.75 -12.95 0.01
C ARG A 244 -6.66 -13.78 0.92
N GLY A 245 -6.38 -15.09 1.06
CA GLY A 245 -7.16 -16.00 1.91
C GLY A 245 -6.95 -15.81 3.43
N TYR A 246 -5.93 -15.06 3.82
CA TYR A 246 -5.58 -14.76 5.22
C TYR A 246 -5.89 -13.30 5.62
N LEU A 247 -6.27 -12.47 4.66
CA LEU A 247 -6.49 -11.04 4.89
C LEU A 247 -7.87 -10.81 5.53
N ASN A 248 -7.90 -10.21 6.72
CA ASN A 248 -9.13 -9.67 7.28
C ASN A 248 -9.55 -8.41 6.51
N THR A 249 -10.84 -8.25 6.27
CA THR A 249 -11.39 -7.12 5.51
C THR A 249 -12.09 -6.15 6.45
N TRP A 250 -11.82 -4.85 6.26
CA TRP A 250 -12.51 -3.75 6.94
C TRP A 250 -13.32 -2.92 5.94
N GLN A 251 -14.27 -2.11 6.44
CA GLN A 251 -15.17 -1.29 5.62
C GLN A 251 -14.45 -0.25 4.77
N SER A 252 -13.36 0.33 5.27
CA SER A 252 -12.55 1.26 4.49
C SER A 252 -11.43 0.50 3.79
N GLU A 253 -11.43 0.58 2.47
CA GLU A 253 -10.46 -0.13 1.63
C GLU A 253 -9.03 0.34 1.89
N ASP A 254 -8.83 1.65 2.00
CA ASP A 254 -7.53 2.26 2.25
C ASP A 254 -6.96 1.89 3.63
N VAL A 255 -7.82 1.84 4.66
CA VAL A 255 -7.47 1.31 5.99
C VAL A 255 -7.10 -0.17 5.89
N SER A 256 -7.87 -0.97 5.15
CA SER A 256 -7.61 -2.40 4.98
C SER A 256 -6.24 -2.64 4.34
N LEU A 257 -5.92 -1.91 3.26
CA LEU A 257 -4.60 -1.95 2.64
C LEU A 257 -3.48 -1.55 3.61
N GLY A 258 -3.69 -0.49 4.39
CA GLY A 258 -2.76 -0.08 5.43
C GLY A 258 -2.46 -1.20 6.45
N VAL A 259 -3.48 -1.93 6.86
CA VAL A 259 -3.33 -3.08 7.78
C VAL A 259 -2.64 -4.26 7.10
N TRP A 260 -3.03 -4.62 5.87
CA TRP A 260 -2.43 -5.74 5.14
C TRP A 260 -0.93 -5.56 4.91
N LEU A 261 -0.50 -4.31 4.75
CA LEU A 261 0.91 -3.95 4.56
C LEU A 261 1.63 -3.58 5.87
N ALA A 262 0.92 -3.54 7.02
CA ALA A 262 1.53 -3.23 8.31
C ALA A 262 2.64 -4.21 8.74
N PRO A 263 2.49 -5.55 8.58
CA PRO A 263 3.51 -6.51 9.00
C PRO A 263 4.62 -6.73 7.97
N VAL A 264 4.54 -6.06 6.81
CA VAL A 264 5.50 -6.23 5.70
C VAL A 264 6.52 -5.10 5.73
N ASP A 265 7.77 -5.42 5.36
CA ASP A 265 8.79 -4.42 5.09
C ASP A 265 8.41 -3.62 3.82
N VAL A 266 7.73 -2.48 4.03
CA VAL A 266 7.19 -1.63 2.97
C VAL A 266 7.79 -0.23 3.06
N LYS A 267 8.26 0.28 1.92
CA LYS A 267 8.73 1.65 1.74
C LYS A 267 7.52 2.57 1.56
N ARG A 268 7.03 3.09 2.68
CA ARG A 268 5.97 4.11 2.69
C ARG A 268 6.54 5.46 2.29
N VAL A 269 5.97 6.07 1.27
CA VAL A 269 6.35 7.41 0.79
C VAL A 269 5.15 8.31 0.95
N HIS A 270 5.23 9.24 1.92
CA HIS A 270 4.22 10.28 2.07
C HIS A 270 4.50 11.43 1.10
N ASP A 271 3.48 11.84 0.34
CA ASP A 271 3.61 12.94 -0.62
C ASP A 271 2.39 13.88 -0.57
N PRO A 272 2.57 15.13 -0.08
CA PRO A 272 1.51 16.13 -0.03
C PRO A 272 0.93 16.53 -1.39
N ARG A 273 1.59 16.16 -2.51
CA ARG A 273 1.08 16.37 -3.85
C ARG A 273 -0.09 15.43 -4.21
N PHE A 274 -0.39 14.45 -3.36
CA PHE A 274 -1.62 13.65 -3.40
C PHE A 274 -2.69 14.33 -2.55
N ASP A 275 -3.52 15.17 -3.16
CA ASP A 275 -4.69 15.78 -2.52
C ASP A 275 -5.86 14.79 -2.47
N THR A 276 -5.71 13.75 -1.65
CA THR A 276 -6.64 12.60 -1.60
C THR A 276 -7.40 12.49 -0.28
N GLU A 277 -7.39 13.56 0.52
CA GLU A 277 -8.25 13.65 1.70
C GLU A 277 -9.74 13.71 1.34
N TYR A 278 -10.61 13.45 2.33
CA TYR A 278 -12.07 13.56 2.13
C TYR A 278 -12.55 14.96 1.72
N LYS A 279 -11.82 16.01 2.12
CA LYS A 279 -12.01 17.37 1.60
C LYS A 279 -10.69 17.85 1.01
N SER A 280 -10.75 18.28 -0.24
CA SER A 280 -9.61 18.87 -0.96
C SER A 280 -8.98 20.01 -0.16
N ARG A 281 -7.67 20.17 -0.32
CA ARG A 281 -6.90 21.28 0.22
C ARG A 281 -6.90 22.51 -0.70
N GLY A 282 -7.59 22.45 -1.82
CA GLY A 282 -7.72 23.50 -2.83
C GLY A 282 -7.13 23.06 -4.17
N CYS A 283 -6.50 23.97 -4.90
CA CYS A 283 -5.81 23.66 -6.16
C CYS A 283 -4.36 24.13 -6.08
N SER A 284 -3.41 23.23 -6.38
CA SER A 284 -2.02 23.58 -6.61
C SER A 284 -1.51 22.94 -7.90
N ASN A 285 -0.71 23.69 -8.65
CA ASN A 285 -0.05 23.23 -9.87
C ASN A 285 0.94 22.07 -9.62
N LYS A 286 1.34 21.88 -8.36
CA LYS A 286 2.21 20.78 -7.93
C LYS A 286 1.47 19.46 -7.72
N TYR A 287 0.14 19.46 -7.67
CA TYR A 287 -0.61 18.23 -7.40
C TYR A 287 -0.42 17.19 -8.49
N LEU A 288 -0.22 15.94 -8.05
CA LEU A 288 -0.10 14.75 -8.89
C LEU A 288 -1.44 14.03 -9.00
N VAL A 289 -2.14 13.91 -7.88
CA VAL A 289 -3.45 13.26 -7.76
C VAL A 289 -4.36 14.18 -6.94
N THR A 290 -5.57 14.44 -7.43
CA THR A 290 -6.55 15.28 -6.72
C THR A 290 -7.89 14.57 -6.62
N HIS A 291 -8.50 14.65 -5.44
CA HIS A 291 -9.77 14.04 -5.08
C HIS A 291 -10.44 14.88 -3.96
N LYS A 292 -11.75 15.11 -3.97
CA LYS A 292 -12.75 14.70 -4.97
C LYS A 292 -12.85 15.72 -6.09
N GLN A 293 -13.11 15.23 -7.30
CA GLN A 293 -13.25 16.03 -8.51
C GLN A 293 -14.63 15.80 -9.11
N SER A 294 -15.36 16.89 -9.33
CA SER A 294 -16.54 16.87 -10.18
C SER A 294 -16.15 16.66 -11.65
N ILE A 295 -17.16 16.44 -12.50
CA ILE A 295 -16.94 16.36 -13.95
C ILE A 295 -16.38 17.69 -14.46
N GLU A 296 -16.91 18.80 -13.97
CA GLU A 296 -16.50 20.16 -14.30
C GLU A 296 -15.06 20.40 -13.88
N ASP A 297 -14.66 19.99 -12.67
CA ASP A 297 -13.27 20.12 -12.20
C ASP A 297 -12.30 19.35 -13.10
N MET A 298 -12.66 18.12 -13.51
CA MET A 298 -11.81 17.30 -14.38
C MET A 298 -11.64 17.93 -15.76
N LEU A 299 -12.72 18.47 -16.33
CA LEU A 299 -12.70 19.16 -17.62
C LEU A 299 -11.87 20.46 -17.54
N GLU A 300 -12.09 21.28 -16.51
CA GLU A 300 -11.37 22.55 -16.33
C GLU A 300 -9.87 22.31 -16.17
N LYS A 301 -9.48 21.34 -15.33
CA LYS A 301 -8.07 20.97 -15.13
C LYS A 301 -7.42 20.51 -16.43
N HIS A 302 -8.09 19.65 -17.19
CA HIS A 302 -7.56 19.16 -18.45
C HIS A 302 -7.38 20.30 -19.47
N GLN A 303 -8.37 21.18 -19.60
CA GLN A 303 -8.30 22.33 -20.50
C GLN A 303 -7.20 23.31 -20.10
N THR A 304 -7.06 23.59 -18.80
CA THR A 304 -6.01 24.49 -18.29
C THR A 304 -4.62 23.90 -18.53
N LEU A 305 -4.44 22.59 -18.31
CA LEU A 305 -3.19 21.91 -18.62
C LEU A 305 -2.85 22.00 -20.11
N ALA A 306 -3.83 21.73 -20.98
CA ALA A 306 -3.63 21.76 -22.43
C ALA A 306 -3.29 23.17 -22.95
N LYS A 307 -3.91 24.21 -22.37
CA LYS A 307 -3.75 25.60 -22.83
C LYS A 307 -2.55 26.32 -22.22
N GLU A 308 -2.31 26.10 -20.92
CA GLU A 308 -1.40 26.92 -20.11
C GLU A 308 -0.26 26.11 -19.49
N GLY A 309 -0.28 24.78 -19.59
CA GLY A 309 0.68 23.90 -18.91
C GLY A 309 0.54 23.88 -17.39
N LYS A 310 -0.58 24.41 -16.87
CA LYS A 310 -0.88 24.53 -15.43
C LYS A 310 -2.12 23.74 -15.08
N LEU A 311 -2.14 23.12 -13.89
CA LEU A 311 -3.28 22.35 -13.42
C LEU A 311 -4.45 23.27 -13.02
N CYS A 312 -4.12 24.39 -12.40
CA CYS A 312 -5.08 25.29 -11.78
C CYS A 312 -5.16 26.59 -12.58
N LYS A 313 -6.39 27.06 -12.83
CA LYS A 313 -6.63 28.41 -13.33
C LYS A 313 -6.07 29.45 -12.35
N GLU A 314 -6.29 29.21 -11.06
CA GLU A 314 -5.69 29.94 -9.95
C GLU A 314 -5.34 28.95 -8.84
N GLU A 315 -4.16 29.08 -8.23
CA GLU A 315 -3.81 28.25 -7.07
C GLU A 315 -4.57 28.75 -5.84
N VAL A 316 -5.35 27.86 -5.24
CA VAL A 316 -6.20 28.17 -4.08
C VAL A 316 -5.80 27.25 -2.95
N LYS A 317 -5.60 27.82 -1.76
CA LYS A 317 -5.38 27.05 -0.54
C LYS A 317 -6.58 27.17 0.38
N LEU A 318 -7.31 26.06 0.54
CA LEU A 318 -8.48 25.98 1.40
C LEU A 318 -8.16 25.45 2.80
N ARG A 319 -7.09 24.65 2.92
CA ARG A 319 -6.74 23.94 4.16
C ARG A 319 -5.23 23.74 4.29
N LEU A 320 -4.75 23.67 5.54
CA LEU A 320 -3.37 23.30 5.83
C LEU A 320 -3.12 21.81 5.53
N SER A 321 -1.94 21.51 5.00
CA SER A 321 -1.46 20.14 4.77
C SER A 321 -0.39 19.78 5.80
N TYR A 322 0.22 18.60 5.69
CA TYR A 322 1.29 18.13 6.57
C TYR A 322 2.27 17.26 5.80
N VAL A 323 3.46 17.06 6.37
CA VAL A 323 4.39 15.99 6.00
C VAL A 323 4.31 14.95 7.10
N TYR A 324 4.12 13.68 6.75
CA TYR A 324 4.10 12.58 7.72
C TYR A 324 5.47 12.41 8.36
N ASP A 325 5.53 12.57 9.69
CA ASP A 325 6.73 12.29 10.47
C ASP A 325 6.79 10.80 10.84
N TRP A 326 7.75 10.08 10.27
CA TRP A 326 7.97 8.65 10.50
C TRP A 326 8.81 8.37 11.76
N GLY A 327 9.38 9.40 12.40
CA GLY A 327 10.16 9.27 13.63
C GLY A 327 9.33 9.27 14.91
N VAL A 328 8.01 9.47 14.79
CA VAL A 328 7.08 9.54 15.91
C VAL A 328 5.98 8.48 15.78
N PRO A 329 5.25 8.15 16.87
CA PRO A 329 4.09 7.29 16.79
C PRO A 329 3.06 7.81 15.77
N PRO A 330 2.30 6.92 15.09
CA PRO A 330 1.32 7.33 14.08
C PRO A 330 0.32 8.40 14.53
N SER A 331 -0.10 8.38 15.80
CA SER A 331 -1.02 9.39 16.35
C SER A 331 -0.44 10.81 16.37
N GLN A 332 0.88 10.96 16.25
CA GLN A 332 1.63 12.22 16.30
C GLN A 332 2.22 12.65 14.94
N CYS A 333 2.11 11.82 13.89
CA CYS A 333 2.75 12.01 12.58
C CYS A 333 2.44 13.32 11.85
N CYS A 334 1.25 13.87 12.08
CA CYS A 334 0.53 14.59 11.03
C CYS A 334 0.16 16.01 11.46
N GLN A 335 1.18 16.76 11.91
CA GLN A 335 1.05 18.15 12.31
C GLN A 335 0.86 19.04 11.08
N ARG A 336 -0.29 19.73 11.03
CA ARG A 336 -0.65 20.59 9.91
C ARG A 336 0.11 21.91 9.93
N LYS A 337 0.66 22.32 8.79
CA LYS A 337 1.44 23.54 8.62
C LYS A 337 1.07 24.27 7.33
N ASP A 338 1.39 25.56 7.29
CA ASP A 338 1.28 26.36 6.08
C ASP A 338 2.44 26.06 5.09
N GLY A 339 2.32 26.49 3.84
CA GLY A 339 3.35 26.25 2.80
C GLY A 339 3.43 24.82 2.23
N ILE A 340 2.47 23.95 2.58
CA ILE A 340 2.29 22.59 2.05
C ILE A 340 0.87 22.57 1.43
N PRO A 341 0.62 22.05 0.21
CA PRO A 341 1.37 21.08 -0.61
C PRO A 341 2.66 21.56 -1.30
#